data_AF-A0A374PB25-F1
#
_entry.id   AF-A0A374PB25-F1
#
_cell.length_a   1.000
_cell.length_b   1.000
_cell.length_c   1.000
_cell.angle_alpha   90.00
_cell.angle_beta   90.00
_cell.angle_gamma   90.00
#
_symmetry.space_group_name_H-M   'P 1'
#
loop_
_entity.id
_entity.type
_entity.pdbx_description
1 polymer ?
#
loop_
_entity_poly.entity_id
_entity_poly.type
_entity_poly.pdbx_seq_one_letter_code
_entity_poly.pdbx_strand_id
1 'polypeptide(L)'
;MISDEVLGMFELSNDLLFKRIPEDKYRYYVEEPLRLGREAAEKVKGAGGIFALYEEAGIEIIYQEASGENYGVSFRAQSEYGKDGSAKVLMYKQSIAELAKHSCDYVIGEEVALAVHLAHEYFHYLEYHSGEIKDDRTQPYYSHGFVSDYLEPVQLVKLFGRRRQAGILRCSEIAAHAFAKEMMGLEILPNYYDYTWLMAGGKLRREDFLEKARQFEEMVRMR
;
A
#
# COMPACT_ATOMS: atom_id res chain seq x y z
N MET A 1 -1.40 -2.12 21.09
CA MET A 1 -1.87 -2.30 19.70
C MET A 1 -1.02 -1.40 18.83
N ILE A 2 -0.44 -1.92 17.75
CA ILE A 2 0.35 -1.10 16.81
C ILE A 2 -0.63 -0.22 16.02
N SER A 3 -0.30 1.07 15.83
CA SER A 3 -1.19 2.00 15.13
C SER A 3 -0.94 1.98 13.61
N ASP A 4 -1.92 2.47 12.85
CA ASP A 4 -1.80 2.62 11.40
C ASP A 4 -0.63 3.54 11.04
N GLU A 5 -0.36 4.57 11.86
CA GLU A 5 0.75 5.48 11.62
C GLU A 5 2.11 4.81 11.82
N VAL A 6 2.23 3.90 12.80
CA VAL A 6 3.47 3.13 12.99
C VAL A 6 3.70 2.19 11.81
N LEU A 7 2.65 1.53 11.32
CA LEU A 7 2.72 0.69 10.12
C LEU A 7 2.98 1.52 8.85
N GLY A 8 2.47 2.75 8.77
CA GLY A 8 2.81 3.70 7.72
C GLY A 8 4.27 4.13 7.78
N MET A 9 4.85 4.30 8.97
CA MET A 9 6.29 4.57 9.13
C MET A 9 7.17 3.42 8.68
N PHE A 10 6.73 2.17 8.90
CA PHE A 10 7.40 1.00 8.35
C PHE A 10 7.50 1.09 6.82
N GLU A 11 6.41 1.42 6.14
CA GLU A 11 6.43 1.65 4.69
C GLU A 11 7.29 2.84 4.28
N LEU A 12 7.12 3.96 4.96
CA LEU A 12 7.87 5.19 4.69
C LEU A 12 9.39 4.95 4.81
N SER A 13 9.81 4.12 5.77
CA SER A 13 11.22 3.80 6.00
C SER A 13 11.88 2.98 4.89
N ASN A 14 11.08 2.34 4.02
CA ASN A 14 11.56 1.64 2.84
C ASN A 14 11.82 2.57 1.65
N ASP A 15 11.49 3.87 1.76
CA ASP A 15 11.72 4.83 0.68
C ASP A 15 13.21 5.21 0.57
N LEU A 16 13.71 5.29 -0.67
CA LEU A 16 15.09 5.70 -0.95
C LEU A 16 15.42 7.10 -0.42
N LEU A 17 14.41 7.95 -0.29
CA LEU A 17 14.53 9.33 0.18
C LEU A 17 14.15 9.49 1.65
N PHE A 18 13.87 8.41 2.39
CA PHE A 18 13.46 8.47 3.80
C PHE A 18 14.35 9.38 4.66
N LYS A 19 15.67 9.20 4.56
CA LYS A 19 16.66 10.00 5.32
C LYS A 19 16.74 11.47 4.91
N ARG A 20 16.00 11.89 3.87
CA ARG A 20 15.90 13.28 3.40
C ARG A 20 14.60 13.96 3.84
N ILE A 21 13.68 13.21 4.42
CA ILE A 21 12.45 13.75 5.01
C ILE A 21 12.85 14.52 6.28
N PRO A 22 12.44 15.80 6.41
CA PRO A 22 12.60 16.54 7.66
C PRO A 22 11.90 15.83 8.82
N GLU A 23 12.52 15.80 10.01
CA GLU A 23 11.99 15.02 11.14
C GLU A 23 10.58 15.46 11.58
N ASP A 24 10.29 16.75 11.47
CA ASP A 24 8.97 17.37 11.73
C ASP A 24 7.91 17.01 10.67
N LYS A 25 8.30 16.40 9.55
CA LYS A 25 7.43 16.04 8.44
C LYS A 25 7.07 14.55 8.37
N TYR A 26 7.65 13.68 9.21
CA TYR A 26 7.34 12.24 9.17
C TYR A 26 5.84 11.98 9.34
N ARG A 27 5.22 12.63 10.32
CA ARG A 27 3.77 12.53 10.56
C ARG A 27 2.96 12.90 9.33
N TYR A 28 3.30 13.99 8.64
CA TYR A 28 2.63 14.43 7.43
C TYR A 28 2.70 13.38 6.32
N TYR A 29 3.88 12.81 6.05
CA TYR A 29 4.07 11.78 5.02
C TYR A 29 3.44 10.42 5.36
N VAL A 30 2.89 10.27 6.57
CA VAL A 30 2.14 9.08 6.99
C VAL A 30 0.65 9.37 7.02
N GLU A 31 0.22 10.42 7.71
CA GLU A 31 -1.21 10.71 7.91
C GLU A 31 -1.93 11.11 6.62
N GLU A 32 -1.29 11.87 5.72
CA GLU A 32 -1.93 12.27 4.46
C GLU A 32 -2.18 11.08 3.53
N PRO A 33 -1.22 10.18 3.26
CA PRO A 33 -1.50 8.95 2.52
C PRO A 33 -2.58 8.08 3.16
N LEU A 34 -2.55 7.90 4.49
CA LEU A 34 -3.58 7.14 5.19
C LEU A 34 -4.97 7.76 4.98
N ARG A 35 -5.07 9.09 5.06
CA ARG A 35 -6.31 9.83 4.80
C ARG A 35 -6.79 9.62 3.36
N LEU A 36 -5.91 9.79 2.38
CA LEU A 36 -6.24 9.64 0.95
C LEU A 36 -6.75 8.24 0.62
N GLY A 37 -6.09 7.20 1.15
CA GLY A 37 -6.53 5.81 0.96
C GLY A 37 -7.90 5.53 1.56
N ARG A 38 -8.15 6.01 2.79
CA ARG A 38 -9.46 5.88 3.47
C ARG A 38 -10.57 6.59 2.71
N GLU A 39 -10.35 7.84 2.30
CA GLU A 39 -11.33 8.62 1.54
C GLU A 39 -11.67 7.98 0.18
N ALA A 40 -10.66 7.42 -0.49
CA ALA A 40 -10.88 6.67 -1.72
C ALA A 40 -11.75 5.42 -1.47
N ALA A 41 -11.48 4.67 -0.40
CA ALA A 41 -12.27 3.48 -0.05
C ALA A 41 -13.72 3.85 0.30
N GLU A 42 -13.95 4.94 1.03
CA GLU A 42 -15.31 5.42 1.35
C GLU A 42 -16.13 5.74 0.09
N LYS A 43 -15.51 6.38 -0.91
CA LYS A 43 -16.17 6.69 -2.19
C LYS A 43 -16.52 5.43 -2.98
N VAL A 44 -15.68 4.40 -2.86
CA VAL A 44 -15.80 3.14 -3.60
C VAL A 44 -16.75 2.15 -2.93
N LYS A 45 -16.87 2.16 -1.59
CA LYS A 45 -17.79 1.26 -0.85
C LYS A 45 -19.24 1.33 -1.31
N GLY A 46 -19.67 2.45 -1.88
CA GLY A 46 -21.01 2.61 -2.46
C GLY A 46 -21.23 1.88 -3.79
N ALA A 47 -20.17 1.45 -4.48
CA ALA A 47 -20.22 0.86 -5.82
C ALA A 47 -20.23 -0.68 -5.81
N GLY A 48 -19.94 -1.34 -4.68
CA GLY A 48 -19.99 -2.80 -4.54
C GLY A 48 -18.78 -3.37 -3.81
N GLY A 49 -18.68 -4.71 -3.75
CA GLY A 49 -17.49 -5.39 -3.24
C GLY A 49 -16.33 -5.36 -4.22
N ILE A 50 -15.11 -5.70 -3.77
CA ILE A 50 -13.89 -5.57 -4.59
C ILE A 50 -13.97 -6.29 -5.95
N PHE A 51 -14.58 -7.47 -6.01
CA PHE A 51 -14.74 -8.22 -7.26
C PHE A 51 -15.67 -7.51 -8.26
N ALA A 52 -16.73 -6.84 -7.79
CA ALA A 52 -17.62 -6.07 -8.65
C ALA A 52 -16.89 -4.86 -9.26
N LEU A 53 -15.99 -4.24 -8.50
CA LEU A 53 -15.17 -3.13 -8.99
C LEU A 53 -14.19 -3.56 -10.07
N TYR A 54 -13.59 -4.75 -9.94
CA TYR A 54 -12.76 -5.33 -11.00
C TYR A 54 -13.57 -5.61 -12.27
N GLU A 55 -14.78 -6.16 -12.12
CA GLU A 55 -15.69 -6.41 -13.24
C GLU A 55 -16.10 -5.11 -13.94
N GLU A 56 -16.52 -4.08 -13.19
CA GLU A 56 -16.90 -2.76 -13.71
C GLU A 56 -15.72 -2.06 -14.41
N ALA A 57 -14.53 -2.16 -13.83
CA ALA A 57 -13.31 -1.60 -14.40
C ALA A 57 -12.77 -2.41 -15.61
N GLY A 58 -13.31 -3.60 -15.87
CA GLY A 58 -12.83 -4.49 -16.92
C GLY A 58 -11.43 -5.04 -16.65
N ILE A 59 -11.06 -5.22 -15.38
CA ILE A 59 -9.75 -5.72 -14.95
C ILE A 59 -9.82 -7.25 -14.84
N GLU A 60 -8.97 -7.95 -15.57
CA GLU A 60 -8.92 -9.42 -15.50
C GLU A 60 -8.13 -9.89 -14.28
N ILE A 61 -8.70 -10.81 -13.48
CA ILE A 61 -8.00 -11.47 -12.37
C ILE A 61 -7.49 -12.83 -12.85
N ILE A 62 -6.18 -13.00 -12.89
CA ILE A 62 -5.52 -14.22 -13.36
C ILE A 62 -4.85 -14.92 -12.18
N TYR A 63 -5.30 -16.14 -11.87
CA TYR A 63 -4.72 -16.93 -10.78
C TYR A 63 -3.57 -17.81 -11.26
N GLN A 64 -2.46 -17.77 -10.52
CA GLN A 64 -1.29 -18.64 -10.73
C GLN A 64 -1.04 -19.52 -9.49
N GLU A 65 -0.65 -20.78 -9.75
CA GLU A 65 -0.45 -21.78 -8.70
C GLU A 65 0.90 -21.65 -7.97
N ALA A 66 1.94 -21.08 -8.60
CA ALA A 66 3.26 -20.95 -7.98
C ALA A 66 3.94 -19.61 -8.31
N SER A 67 4.56 -18.98 -7.32
CA SER A 67 5.51 -17.88 -7.51
C SER A 67 6.79 -18.45 -8.12
N GLY A 68 7.28 -17.88 -9.23
CA GLY A 68 8.63 -18.21 -9.70
C GLY A 68 9.66 -17.89 -8.61
N GLU A 69 10.71 -18.71 -8.48
CA GLU A 69 11.83 -18.46 -7.56
C GLU A 69 12.54 -17.16 -7.96
N ASN A 70 12.10 -16.01 -7.43
CA ASN A 70 12.79 -14.75 -7.61
C ASN A 70 12.69 -13.88 -6.36
N TYR A 71 13.86 -13.67 -5.74
CA TYR A 71 14.25 -12.54 -4.90
C TYR A 71 13.39 -12.18 -3.68
N GLY A 72 13.51 -12.95 -2.59
CA GLY A 72 13.51 -12.44 -1.20
C GLY A 72 12.29 -11.66 -0.68
N VAL A 73 11.30 -11.42 -1.52
CA VAL A 73 10.09 -10.62 -1.33
C VAL A 73 8.98 -11.46 -1.95
N SER A 74 7.99 -11.87 -1.16
CA SER A 74 6.86 -12.63 -1.70
C SER A 74 6.01 -11.69 -2.56
N PHE A 75 6.20 -11.71 -3.87
CA PHE A 75 5.26 -11.08 -4.80
C PHE A 75 3.92 -11.79 -4.67
N ARG A 76 2.91 -11.09 -4.16
CA ARG A 76 1.57 -11.67 -3.88
C ARG A 76 0.57 -11.36 -4.99
N ALA A 77 0.75 -10.20 -5.59
CA ALA A 77 0.04 -9.78 -6.79
C ALA A 77 0.98 -8.98 -7.71
N GLN A 78 0.65 -8.94 -9.00
CA GLN A 78 1.30 -8.05 -9.96
C GLN A 78 0.24 -7.48 -10.91
N SER A 79 0.13 -6.15 -10.95
CA SER A 79 -0.69 -5.43 -11.91
C SER A 79 0.09 -5.15 -13.21
N GLU A 80 -0.53 -5.43 -14.35
CA GLU A 80 -0.05 -5.05 -15.68
C GLU A 80 -1.09 -4.16 -16.37
N TYR A 81 -0.66 -2.98 -16.81
CA TYR A 81 -1.51 -2.00 -17.49
C TYR A 81 -1.10 -1.87 -18.97
N GLY A 82 -2.03 -2.16 -19.87
CA GLY A 82 -1.91 -1.97 -21.31
C GLY A 82 -2.12 -0.52 -21.71
N LYS A 83 -1.46 -0.08 -22.78
CA LYS A 83 -1.61 1.29 -23.33
C LYS A 83 -3.00 1.59 -23.88
N ASP A 84 -3.82 0.57 -24.08
CA ASP A 84 -5.23 0.63 -24.50
C ASP A 84 -6.20 0.73 -23.31
N GLY A 85 -5.69 0.82 -22.09
CA GLY A 85 -6.50 0.83 -20.86
C GLY A 85 -6.92 -0.55 -20.38
N SER A 86 -6.44 -1.63 -21.02
CA SER A 86 -6.58 -2.98 -20.47
C SER A 86 -5.74 -3.10 -19.20
N ALA A 87 -6.26 -3.82 -18.21
CA ALA A 87 -5.57 -4.07 -16.96
C ALA A 87 -5.79 -5.52 -16.54
N LYS A 88 -4.74 -6.15 -16.03
CA LYS A 88 -4.82 -7.49 -15.45
C LYS A 88 -4.02 -7.55 -14.16
N VAL A 89 -4.50 -8.36 -13.23
CA VAL A 89 -3.83 -8.61 -11.96
C VAL A 89 -3.55 -10.10 -11.85
N LEU A 90 -2.26 -10.42 -11.74
CA LEU A 90 -1.78 -11.77 -11.51
C LEU A 90 -1.76 -12.05 -10.00
N MET A 91 -2.45 -13.11 -9.55
CA MET A 91 -2.57 -13.49 -8.14
C MET A 91 -1.89 -14.84 -7.88
N TYR A 92 -0.97 -14.90 -6.93
CA TYR A 92 -0.27 -16.14 -6.55
C TYR A 92 -0.97 -16.83 -5.37
N LYS A 93 -1.72 -17.92 -5.64
CA LYS A 93 -2.56 -18.60 -4.63
C LYS A 93 -1.78 -19.07 -3.40
N GLN A 94 -0.59 -19.64 -3.59
CA GLN A 94 0.24 -20.11 -2.48
C GLN A 94 0.61 -18.98 -1.51
N SER A 95 0.90 -17.79 -2.04
CA SER A 95 1.27 -16.64 -1.20
C SER A 95 0.09 -16.13 -0.37
N ILE A 96 -1.13 -16.18 -0.94
CA ILE A 96 -2.37 -15.84 -0.23
C ILE A 96 -2.64 -16.82 0.92
N ALA A 97 -2.49 -18.11 0.67
CA ALA A 97 -2.68 -19.14 1.69
C ALA A 97 -1.65 -19.02 2.84
N GLU A 98 -0.39 -18.73 2.51
CA GLU A 98 0.64 -18.49 3.53
C GLU A 98 0.34 -17.27 4.39
N LEU A 99 -0.13 -16.17 3.79
CA LEU A 99 -0.48 -14.97 4.54
C LEU A 99 -1.66 -15.22 5.49
N ALA A 100 -2.72 -15.87 5.02
CA ALA A 100 -3.85 -16.27 5.86
C ALA A 100 -3.39 -17.15 7.04
N LYS A 101 -2.54 -18.15 6.77
CA LYS A 101 -1.98 -19.04 7.80
C LYS A 101 -1.14 -18.31 8.85
N HIS A 102 -0.47 -17.24 8.49
CA HIS A 102 0.44 -16.48 9.36
C HIS A 102 -0.14 -15.16 9.88
N SER A 103 -1.46 -14.97 9.79
CA SER A 103 -2.16 -13.76 10.22
C SER A 103 -2.22 -13.55 11.75
N CYS A 104 -1.68 -14.50 12.53
CA CYS A 104 -1.39 -14.43 13.97
C CYS A 104 -2.45 -13.69 14.81
N ASP A 105 -2.16 -12.43 15.18
CA ASP A 105 -2.96 -11.66 16.13
C ASP A 105 -4.27 -11.13 15.50
N TYR A 106 -4.36 -11.07 14.16
CA TYR A 106 -5.52 -10.59 13.40
C TYR A 106 -5.89 -11.63 12.34
N VAL A 107 -6.48 -12.74 12.78
CA VAL A 107 -6.71 -13.91 11.92
C VAL A 107 -7.64 -13.58 10.75
N ILE A 108 -7.18 -13.88 9.53
CA ILE A 108 -7.98 -13.78 8.30
C ILE A 108 -7.95 -15.10 7.53
N GLY A 109 -9.07 -15.43 6.87
CA GLY A 109 -9.16 -16.55 5.94
C GLY A 109 -8.57 -16.23 4.56
N GLU A 110 -8.38 -17.24 3.72
CA GLU A 110 -7.81 -17.08 2.37
C GLU A 110 -8.65 -16.16 1.47
N GLU A 111 -9.98 -16.22 1.56
CA GLU A 111 -10.87 -15.35 0.79
C GLU A 111 -10.68 -13.86 1.17
N VAL A 112 -10.54 -13.58 2.47
CA VAL A 112 -10.27 -12.23 2.97
C VAL A 112 -8.87 -11.79 2.56
N ALA A 113 -7.87 -12.65 2.71
CA ALA A 113 -6.50 -12.35 2.26
C ALA A 113 -6.45 -12.02 0.76
N LEU A 114 -7.16 -12.79 -0.08
CA LEU A 114 -7.31 -12.49 -1.51
C LEU A 114 -7.96 -11.13 -1.74
N ALA A 115 -9.11 -10.87 -1.10
CA ALA A 115 -9.83 -9.61 -1.27
C ALA A 115 -9.01 -8.40 -0.78
N VAL A 116 -8.22 -8.56 0.27
CA VAL A 116 -7.29 -7.52 0.77
C VAL A 116 -6.22 -7.19 -0.26
N HIS A 117 -5.62 -8.19 -0.90
CA HIS A 117 -4.63 -7.95 -1.97
C HIS A 117 -5.27 -7.33 -3.20
N LEU A 118 -6.45 -7.78 -3.61
CA LEU A 118 -7.19 -7.15 -4.71
C LEU A 118 -7.52 -5.70 -4.39
N ALA A 119 -7.94 -5.39 -3.16
CA ALA A 119 -8.21 -4.01 -2.76
C ALA A 119 -6.93 -3.14 -2.82
N HIS A 120 -5.79 -3.68 -2.39
CA HIS A 120 -4.50 -3.00 -2.49
C HIS A 120 -4.13 -2.69 -3.95
N GLU A 121 -4.17 -3.68 -4.84
CA GLU A 121 -3.87 -3.50 -6.27
C GLU A 121 -4.87 -2.58 -6.98
N TYR A 122 -6.15 -2.62 -6.57
CA TYR A 122 -7.17 -1.74 -7.12
C TYR A 122 -6.89 -0.27 -6.81
N PHE A 123 -6.35 0.04 -5.62
CA PHE A 123 -5.94 1.41 -5.33
C PHE A 123 -4.83 1.90 -6.29
N HIS A 124 -3.84 1.06 -6.59
CA HIS A 124 -2.82 1.41 -7.59
C HIS A 124 -3.39 1.56 -9.00
N TYR A 125 -4.42 0.77 -9.35
CA TYR A 125 -5.18 0.98 -10.57
C TYR A 125 -5.85 2.36 -10.59
N LEU A 126 -6.46 2.80 -9.47
CA LEU A 126 -7.07 4.13 -9.34
C LEU A 126 -6.02 5.26 -9.47
N GLU A 127 -4.85 5.13 -8.84
CA GLU A 127 -3.76 6.11 -8.98
C GLU A 127 -3.30 6.23 -10.43
N TYR A 128 -3.03 5.11 -11.09
CA TYR A 128 -2.58 5.08 -12.48
C TYR A 128 -3.60 5.71 -13.43
N HIS A 129 -4.88 5.35 -13.30
CA HIS A 129 -5.94 5.92 -14.13
C HIS A 129 -6.18 7.39 -13.82
N SER A 130 -6.09 7.81 -12.56
CA SER A 130 -6.23 9.22 -12.19
C SER A 130 -5.06 10.07 -12.68
N GLY A 131 -3.84 9.53 -12.75
CA GLY A 131 -2.63 10.26 -13.09
C GLY A 131 -2.37 10.32 -14.60
N GLU A 132 -2.38 9.15 -15.25
CA GLU A 132 -1.90 8.98 -16.63
C GLU A 132 -3.04 9.00 -17.66
N ILE A 133 -4.14 8.29 -17.39
CA ILE A 133 -5.22 8.12 -18.37
C ILE A 133 -6.27 9.23 -18.25
N LYS A 134 -6.63 9.60 -17.02
CA LYS A 134 -7.65 10.59 -16.63
C LYS A 134 -9.04 10.28 -17.21
N ASP A 135 -9.51 9.04 -17.03
CA ASP A 135 -10.85 8.66 -17.49
C ASP A 135 -11.97 8.97 -16.48
N ASP A 136 -13.18 9.21 -16.99
CA ASP A 136 -14.35 9.56 -16.17
C ASP A 136 -14.84 8.42 -15.26
N ARG A 137 -14.31 7.20 -15.43
CA ARG A 137 -14.72 6.00 -14.67
C ARG A 137 -14.09 5.97 -13.30
N THR A 138 -12.84 6.42 -13.19
CA THR A 138 -12.05 6.35 -11.95
C THR A 138 -12.03 7.67 -11.19
N GLN A 139 -12.17 8.80 -11.88
CA GLN A 139 -12.18 10.15 -11.30
C GLN A 139 -13.20 10.37 -10.17
N PRO A 140 -14.43 9.79 -10.20
CA PRO A 140 -15.37 9.91 -9.08
C PRO A 140 -14.84 9.30 -7.78
N TYR A 141 -14.03 8.25 -7.89
CA TYR A 141 -13.47 7.51 -6.76
C TYR A 141 -12.15 8.12 -6.29
N TYR A 142 -11.31 8.54 -7.22
CA TYR A 142 -9.99 9.09 -6.91
C TYR A 142 -9.48 9.98 -8.06
N SER A 143 -9.07 11.21 -7.72
CA SER A 143 -8.72 12.25 -8.69
C SER A 143 -7.34 12.92 -8.43
N HIS A 144 -6.57 12.39 -7.49
CA HIS A 144 -5.32 13.00 -7.03
C HIS A 144 -4.08 12.63 -7.86
N GLY A 145 -4.19 11.72 -8.83
CA GLY A 145 -3.03 11.15 -9.51
C GLY A 145 -2.22 10.26 -8.57
N PHE A 146 -0.92 10.10 -8.76
CA PHE A 146 -0.11 9.37 -7.78
C PHE A 146 -0.11 10.12 -6.44
N VAL A 147 -0.22 9.41 -5.31
CA VAL A 147 -0.22 10.01 -3.96
C VAL A 147 1.00 10.93 -3.78
N SER A 148 2.17 10.53 -4.31
CA SER A 148 3.40 11.30 -4.23
C SER A 148 3.33 12.66 -4.93
N ASP A 149 2.45 12.83 -5.92
CA ASP A 149 2.27 14.09 -6.65
C ASP A 149 1.41 15.09 -5.87
N TYR A 150 0.57 14.58 -4.96
CA TYR A 150 -0.26 15.40 -4.09
C TYR A 150 0.48 15.90 -2.84
N LEU A 151 1.58 15.24 -2.46
CA LEU A 151 2.34 15.59 -1.26
C LEU A 151 3.46 16.60 -1.56
N GLU A 152 3.87 17.34 -0.53
CA GLU A 152 5.06 18.19 -0.62
C GLU A 152 6.28 17.35 -1.01
N PRO A 153 7.08 17.74 -2.02
CA PRO A 153 8.24 16.97 -2.41
C PRO A 153 9.46 17.29 -1.53
N VAL A 154 10.34 16.30 -1.31
CA VAL A 154 11.58 16.48 -0.54
C VAL A 154 12.71 17.08 -1.36
N GLN A 155 13.63 17.79 -0.71
CA GLN A 155 14.78 18.42 -1.38
C GLN A 155 15.96 17.44 -1.50
N LEU A 156 16.41 17.19 -2.73
CA LEU A 156 17.46 16.20 -3.02
C LEU A 156 18.87 16.73 -2.86
N VAL A 157 19.18 17.92 -3.38
CA VAL A 157 20.43 18.70 -3.16
C VAL A 157 20.36 19.95 -4.03
N LYS A 158 21.07 21.02 -3.64
CA LYS A 158 21.37 22.15 -4.54
C LYS A 158 22.64 21.83 -5.31
N LEU A 159 22.52 21.52 -6.60
CA LEU A 159 23.67 21.52 -7.51
C LEU A 159 23.56 22.77 -8.40
N PHE A 160 24.59 23.63 -8.42
CA PHE A 160 24.64 24.84 -9.24
C PHE A 160 23.42 25.77 -9.10
N GLY A 161 22.94 25.98 -7.87
CA GLY A 161 21.83 26.90 -7.59
C GLY A 161 20.43 26.40 -7.99
N ARG A 162 20.31 25.25 -8.67
CA ARG A 162 19.01 24.63 -8.98
C ARG A 162 18.60 23.69 -7.85
N ARG A 163 17.41 23.94 -7.29
CA ARG A 163 16.76 23.03 -6.33
C ARG A 163 16.15 21.87 -7.11
N ARG A 164 16.56 20.64 -6.82
CA ARG A 164 15.86 19.43 -7.28
C ARG A 164 14.97 18.91 -6.17
N GLN A 165 13.73 18.59 -6.53
CA GLN A 165 12.71 18.05 -5.66
C GLN A 165 12.26 16.69 -6.19
N ALA A 166 11.84 15.79 -5.29
CA ALA A 166 11.25 14.50 -5.66
C ALA A 166 10.14 14.13 -4.67
N GLY A 167 9.12 13.44 -5.16
CA GLY A 167 8.08 12.85 -4.33
C GLY A 167 8.59 11.63 -3.54
N ILE A 168 7.87 11.30 -2.48
CA ILE A 168 8.10 10.09 -1.68
C ILE A 168 7.21 8.99 -2.23
N LEU A 169 7.82 7.97 -2.85
CA LEU A 169 7.10 6.95 -3.62
C LEU A 169 6.36 5.96 -2.70
N ARG A 170 6.93 5.63 -1.53
CA ARG A 170 6.27 4.71 -0.57
C ARG A 170 4.98 5.28 0.02
N CYS A 171 4.67 6.55 -0.17
CA CYS A 171 3.37 7.11 0.22
C CYS A 171 2.21 6.49 -0.54
N SER A 172 2.39 6.07 -1.80
CA SER A 172 1.37 5.33 -2.57
C SER A 172 0.99 4.01 -1.87
N GLU A 173 1.97 3.31 -1.31
CA GLU A 173 1.77 2.01 -0.65
C GLU A 173 1.05 2.17 0.70
N ILE A 174 1.37 3.23 1.45
CA ILE A 174 0.66 3.59 2.69
C ILE A 174 -0.83 3.81 2.38
N ALA A 175 -1.13 4.55 1.30
CA ALA A 175 -2.51 4.80 0.89
C ALA A 175 -3.21 3.52 0.40
N ALA A 176 -2.52 2.65 -0.35
CA ALA A 176 -3.06 1.36 -0.78
C ALA A 176 -3.40 0.44 0.40
N HIS A 177 -2.55 0.39 1.42
CA HIS A 177 -2.84 -0.34 2.66
C HIS A 177 -4.03 0.25 3.42
N ALA A 178 -4.12 1.58 3.51
CA ALA A 178 -5.24 2.25 4.15
C ALA A 178 -6.56 2.01 3.40
N PHE A 179 -6.53 2.07 2.08
CA PHE A 179 -7.65 1.76 1.21
C PHE A 179 -8.13 0.32 1.43
N ALA A 180 -7.22 -0.65 1.39
CA ALA A 180 -7.56 -2.06 1.59
C ALA A 180 -8.10 -2.35 2.99
N LYS A 181 -7.51 -1.75 4.04
CA LYS A 181 -8.02 -1.83 5.42
C LYS A 181 -9.46 -1.32 5.50
N GLU A 182 -9.70 -0.13 4.97
CA GLU A 182 -11.00 0.52 5.03
C GLU A 182 -12.04 -0.28 4.22
N MET A 183 -11.72 -0.63 2.97
CA MET A 183 -12.61 -1.38 2.07
C MET A 183 -13.04 -2.73 2.66
N MET A 184 -12.10 -3.45 3.28
CA MET A 184 -12.33 -4.79 3.83
C MET A 184 -12.75 -4.78 5.30
N GLY A 185 -12.79 -3.62 5.96
CA GLY A 185 -13.16 -3.49 7.37
C GLY A 185 -12.17 -4.17 8.33
N LEU A 186 -10.87 -4.14 8.02
CA LEU A 186 -9.85 -4.80 8.84
C LEU A 186 -9.52 -3.97 10.10
N GLU A 187 -9.12 -4.66 11.16
CA GLU A 187 -8.65 -4.01 12.39
C GLU A 187 -7.26 -3.36 12.24
N ILE A 188 -6.43 -3.89 11.32
CA ILE A 188 -5.03 -3.50 11.13
C ILE A 188 -4.70 -3.31 9.65
N LEU A 189 -3.66 -2.50 9.33
CA LEU A 189 -3.20 -2.34 7.95
C LEU A 189 -2.63 -3.66 7.40
N PRO A 190 -2.82 -3.96 6.10
CA PRO A 190 -2.40 -5.24 5.52
C PRO A 190 -0.89 -5.52 5.61
N ASN A 191 -0.04 -4.50 5.60
CA ASN A 191 1.41 -4.71 5.73
C ASN A 191 1.81 -5.34 7.07
N TYR A 192 0.96 -5.30 8.10
CA TYR A 192 1.20 -6.06 9.32
C TYR A 192 1.35 -7.56 9.06
N TYR A 193 0.55 -8.12 8.14
CA TYR A 193 0.59 -9.54 7.81
C TYR A 193 1.93 -9.97 7.18
N ASP A 194 2.64 -9.02 6.58
CA ASP A 194 3.97 -9.26 6.00
C ASP A 194 5.00 -9.43 7.11
N TYR A 195 4.90 -8.59 8.13
CA TYR A 195 5.74 -8.70 9.33
C TYR A 195 5.43 -9.98 10.12
N THR A 196 4.16 -10.38 10.24
CA THR A 196 3.83 -11.65 10.91
C THR A 196 4.33 -12.86 10.13
N TRP A 197 4.25 -12.84 8.79
CA TRP A 197 4.84 -13.87 7.95
C TRP A 197 6.38 -13.93 8.08
N LEU A 198 7.06 -12.78 8.07
CA LEU A 198 8.52 -12.72 8.28
C LEU A 198 8.93 -13.23 9.66
N MET A 199 8.15 -12.90 10.70
CA MET A 199 8.37 -13.41 12.06
C MET A 199 8.14 -14.90 12.16
N ALA A 200 7.07 -15.42 11.56
CA ALA A 200 6.77 -16.86 11.55
C ALA A 200 7.85 -17.67 10.80
N GLY A 201 8.42 -17.10 9.73
CA GLY A 201 9.54 -17.67 8.99
C GLY A 201 10.92 -17.48 9.63
N GLY A 202 11.01 -16.85 10.80
CA GLY A 202 12.28 -16.59 11.49
C GLY A 202 13.19 -15.57 10.81
N LYS A 203 12.69 -14.84 9.81
CA LYS A 203 13.43 -13.79 9.07
C LYS A 203 13.46 -12.46 9.81
N LEU A 204 12.53 -12.25 10.73
CA LEU A 204 12.43 -11.08 11.59
C LEU A 204 12.20 -11.53 13.03
N ARG A 205 13.01 -11.04 13.97
CA ARG A 205 12.75 -11.29 15.40
C ARG A 205 11.64 -10.36 15.88
N ARG A 206 10.76 -10.88 16.72
CA ARG A 206 9.65 -10.10 17.28
C ARG A 206 10.15 -8.92 18.12
N GLU A 207 11.25 -9.10 18.84
CA GLU A 207 11.87 -8.06 19.65
C GLU A 207 12.34 -6.89 18.79
N ASP A 208 12.97 -7.18 17.64
CA ASP A 208 13.45 -6.17 16.70
C ASP A 208 12.28 -5.38 16.08
N PHE A 209 11.21 -6.08 15.70
CA PHE A 209 9.99 -5.45 15.20
C PHE A 209 9.38 -4.50 16.24
N LEU A 210 9.25 -4.96 17.49
CA LEU A 210 8.66 -4.15 18.58
C LEU A 210 9.56 -2.97 18.97
N GLU A 211 10.87 -3.13 18.95
CA GLU A 211 11.80 -2.02 19.16
C GLU A 211 11.66 -0.96 18.07
N LYS A 212 11.62 -1.39 16.81
CA LYS A 212 11.42 -0.49 15.68
C LYS A 212 10.08 0.22 15.73
N ALA A 213 9.02 -0.49 16.09
CA ALA A 213 7.68 0.08 16.26
C ALA A 213 7.66 1.19 17.32
N ARG A 214 8.36 1.01 18.46
CA ARG A 214 8.48 2.06 19.49
C ARG A 214 9.22 3.29 18.97
N GLN A 215 10.31 3.11 18.23
CA GLN A 215 11.05 4.23 17.61
C GLN A 215 10.15 5.02 16.66
N PHE A 216 9.39 4.33 15.81
CA PHE A 216 8.47 4.99 14.88
C PHE A 216 7.29 5.67 15.58
N GLU A 217 6.78 5.10 16.66
CA GLU A 217 5.75 5.75 17.48
C GLU A 217 6.26 7.09 18.04
N GLU A 218 7.50 7.17 18.49
CA GLU A 218 8.13 8.41 18.94
C GLU A 218 8.28 9.42 17.80
N MET A 219 8.76 8.98 16.63
CA MET A 219 8.97 9.84 15.46
C MET A 219 7.68 10.48 14.95
N VAL A 220 6.56 9.75 14.92
CA VAL A 220 5.25 10.30 14.48
C VAL A 220 4.67 11.26 15.51
N ARG A 221 5.04 11.14 16.79
CA ARG A 221 4.56 12.03 17.86
C ARG A 221 5.27 13.38 17.89
N MET A 222 6.46 13.49 17.30
CA MET A 222 7.19 14.75 17.22
C MET A 222 6.43 15.76 16.35
N ARG A 223 6.36 17.01 16.82
CA ARG A 223 5.68 18.14 16.18
C ARG A 223 6.69 19.15 15.66
#